data_AF-A0A368N1D1-F1
#
_entry.id   AF-A0A368N1D1-F1
#
_cell.length_a   1.000
_cell.length_b   1.000
_cell.length_c   1.000
_cell.angle_alpha   90.00
_cell.angle_beta   90.00
_cell.angle_gamma   90.00
#
_symmetry.space_group_name_H-M   'P 1'
#
loop_
_entity.id
_entity.type
_entity.pdbx_description
1 polymer ?
#
loop_
_entity_poly.entity_id
_entity_poly.type
_entity_poly.pdbx_seq_one_letter_code
_entity_poly.pdbx_strand_id
1 'polypeptide(L)'
;MLKRSSYGTLIDDGYGETPADQDLLEYNGFVGVIVLDPDHDPGTYARERNLPSRYVVREQDLSSGKAEEGALPSEYGLDLPAPLLVGEYASGSRYPLLPWSDGLVCSCPFKTGAPWRVMCKHELLASIVLGAQESIFLPVTDGLDIPYRARRFVSPTVASTHTPRLPDDEWP
;
A
#
# COMPACT_ATOMS: atom_id res chain seq x y z
N MET A 1 -19.17 -4.88 -32.92
CA MET A 1 -18.99 -3.42 -32.82
C MET A 1 -18.80 -3.06 -31.35
N LEU A 2 -17.61 -2.63 -30.93
CA LEU A 2 -17.37 -2.15 -29.57
C LEU A 2 -18.06 -0.79 -29.37
N LYS A 3 -18.82 -0.64 -28.28
CA LYS A 3 -19.39 0.64 -27.85
C LYS A 3 -18.25 1.63 -27.60
N ARG A 4 -18.28 2.76 -28.31
CA ARG A 4 -17.42 3.92 -28.03
C ARG A 4 -17.71 4.40 -26.60
N SER A 5 -16.68 4.36 -25.75
CA SER A 5 -16.73 4.88 -24.38
C SER A 5 -17.01 6.39 -24.40
N SER A 6 -17.86 6.84 -23.46
CA SER A 6 -18.26 8.23 -23.25
C SER A 6 -17.14 9.13 -22.70
N TYR A 7 -15.96 8.57 -22.41
CA TYR A 7 -14.81 9.30 -21.86
C TYR A 7 -13.83 9.81 -22.94
N GLY A 8 -14.11 9.57 -24.22
CA GLY A 8 -13.13 9.81 -25.28
C GLY A 8 -11.95 8.84 -25.18
N THR A 9 -11.14 8.79 -26.23
CA THR A 9 -9.86 8.05 -26.20
C THR A 9 -8.89 8.86 -25.34
N LEU A 10 -8.79 8.52 -24.06
CA LEU A 10 -7.78 9.08 -23.14
C LEU A 10 -6.34 8.61 -23.45
N ILE A 11 -6.19 7.79 -24.49
CA ILE A 11 -4.89 7.41 -25.02
C ILE A 11 -4.54 8.47 -26.07
N ASP A 12 -3.97 9.57 -25.60
CA ASP A 12 -3.06 10.34 -26.43
C ASP A 12 -1.81 9.46 -26.58
N ASP A 13 -1.36 9.22 -27.82
CA ASP A 13 -0.16 8.43 -28.14
C ASP A 13 1.14 9.18 -27.74
N GLY A 14 1.04 10.10 -26.78
CA GLY A 14 2.16 10.73 -26.10
C GLY A 14 2.88 9.70 -25.23
N TYR A 15 3.68 8.84 -25.84
CA TYR A 15 4.77 8.13 -25.19
C TYR A 15 5.80 9.17 -24.69
N GLY A 16 5.47 9.85 -23.59
CA GLY A 16 6.51 10.30 -22.68
C GLY A 16 7.16 9.06 -22.08
N GLU A 17 8.47 9.10 -21.84
CA GLU A 17 9.14 8.05 -21.08
C GLU A 17 8.36 7.83 -19.77
N THR A 18 7.91 6.59 -19.56
CA THR A 18 7.38 6.22 -18.25
C THR A 18 8.55 6.38 -17.29
N PRO A 19 8.42 7.17 -16.21
CA PRO A 19 9.51 7.34 -15.25
C PRO A 19 10.01 5.97 -14.82
N ALA A 20 11.34 5.79 -14.77
CA ALA A 20 11.87 4.54 -14.24
C ALA A 20 11.35 4.36 -12.81
N ASP A 21 11.04 3.12 -12.43
CA ASP A 21 10.57 2.76 -11.09
C ASP A 21 11.54 3.22 -9.99
N GLN A 22 12.84 3.20 -10.28
CA GLN A 22 13.90 3.73 -9.42
C GLN A 22 13.77 5.24 -9.18
N ASP A 23 13.36 6.03 -10.19
CA ASP A 23 13.19 7.48 -10.05
C ASP A 23 12.00 7.82 -9.14
N LEU A 24 10.94 7.00 -9.19
CA LEU A 24 9.76 7.19 -8.33
C LEU A 24 10.01 6.77 -6.88
N LEU A 25 10.89 5.78 -6.66
CA LEU A 25 11.29 5.33 -5.32
C LEU A 25 12.48 6.11 -4.75
N GLU A 26 13.07 7.04 -5.50
CA GLU A 26 14.11 7.94 -4.98
C GLU A 26 13.57 8.84 -3.85
N TYR A 27 12.33 9.32 -4.02
CA TYR A 27 11.68 10.26 -3.08
C TYR A 27 10.48 9.65 -2.34
N ASN A 28 10.14 8.39 -2.61
CA ASN A 28 9.05 7.67 -1.97
C ASN A 28 9.53 6.28 -1.56
N GLY A 29 9.00 5.74 -0.47
CA GLY A 29 9.40 4.43 0.05
C GLY A 29 8.21 3.61 0.52
N PHE A 30 8.41 2.31 0.54
CA PHE A 30 7.53 1.36 1.22
C PHE A 30 8.29 0.78 2.40
N VAL A 31 8.04 1.33 3.59
CA VAL A 31 8.79 1.05 4.80
C VAL A 31 8.05 0.02 5.64
N GLY A 32 8.74 -1.05 6.02
CA GLY A 32 8.20 -2.04 6.93
C GLY A 32 8.26 -1.58 8.38
N VAL A 33 7.12 -1.55 9.06
CA VAL A 33 7.02 -1.10 10.46
C VAL A 33 6.17 -2.06 11.30
N ILE A 34 6.39 -2.02 12.62
CA ILE A 34 5.42 -2.52 13.58
C ILE A 34 4.57 -1.34 14.06
N VAL A 35 3.27 -1.44 13.84
CA VAL A 35 2.30 -0.47 14.32
C VAL A 35 1.72 -0.95 15.64
N LEU A 36 1.74 -0.07 16.64
CA LEU A 36 1.20 -0.28 17.96
C LEU A 36 -0.10 0.48 18.15
N ASP A 37 -0.92 0.01 19.08
CA ASP A 37 -2.02 0.81 19.62
C ASP A 37 -1.49 2.02 20.42
N PRO A 38 -2.35 2.99 20.75
CA PRO A 38 -1.98 4.22 21.46
C PRO A 38 -1.38 3.99 22.85
N ASP A 39 -1.72 2.89 23.51
CA ASP A 39 -1.41 2.63 24.91
C ASP A 39 0.00 2.04 25.09
N HIS A 40 0.60 1.50 24.04
CA HIS A 40 1.95 0.96 24.09
C HIS A 40 3.03 2.00 23.82
N ASP A 41 4.14 1.92 24.57
CA ASP A 41 5.35 2.71 24.34
C ASP A 41 6.24 2.06 23.26
N PRO A 42 6.50 2.74 22.12
CA PRO A 42 7.32 2.17 21.05
C PRO A 42 8.74 1.81 21.48
N GLY A 43 9.36 2.62 22.35
CA GLY A 43 10.73 2.40 22.81
C GLY A 43 10.86 1.15 23.66
N THR A 44 9.91 0.93 24.56
CA THR A 44 9.82 -0.24 25.42
C THR A 44 9.51 -1.49 24.60
N TYR A 45 8.50 -1.44 23.74
CA TYR A 45 8.13 -2.56 22.86
C TYR A 45 9.29 -3.00 21.97
N ALA A 46 10.00 -2.03 21.36
CA ALA A 46 11.16 -2.29 20.51
C ALA A 46 12.30 -2.96 21.28
N ARG A 47 12.61 -2.48 22.50
CA ARG A 47 13.67 -3.03 23.34
C ARG A 47 13.39 -4.47 23.77
N GLU A 48 12.16 -4.74 24.21
CA GLU A 48 11.73 -6.09 24.63
C GLU A 48 11.85 -7.12 23.51
N ARG A 49 11.69 -6.69 22.25
CA ARG A 49 11.69 -7.57 21.07
C ARG A 49 12.95 -7.45 20.22
N ASN A 50 13.96 -6.72 20.69
CA ASN A 50 15.21 -6.46 19.97
C ASN A 50 14.98 -5.91 18.54
N LEU A 51 14.04 -4.96 18.41
CA LEU A 51 13.71 -4.29 17.15
C LEU A 51 14.34 -2.88 17.10
N PRO A 52 14.69 -2.36 15.91
CA PRO A 52 15.05 -0.96 15.75
C PRO A 52 13.85 -0.06 16.08
N SER A 53 13.98 0.79 17.10
CA SER A 53 12.89 1.63 17.59
C SER A 53 12.29 2.57 16.54
N ARG A 54 13.09 2.99 15.54
CA ARG A 54 12.64 3.85 14.44
C ARG A 54 11.55 3.22 13.54
N TYR A 55 11.40 1.90 13.56
CA TYR A 55 10.38 1.17 12.80
C TYR A 55 9.25 0.63 13.69
N VAL A 56 9.20 1.07 14.94
CA VAL A 56 8.10 0.79 15.85
C VAL A 56 7.39 2.11 16.11
N VAL A 57 6.12 2.20 15.73
CA VAL A 57 5.37 3.46 15.70
C VAL A 57 3.97 3.24 16.25
N ARG A 58 3.34 4.29 16.80
CA ARG A 58 1.92 4.23 17.14
C ARG A 58 1.09 4.52 15.91
N GLU A 59 -0.11 3.97 15.84
CA GLU A 59 -1.00 4.21 14.71
C GLU A 59 -1.31 5.70 14.48
N GLN A 60 -1.42 6.49 15.54
CA GLN A 60 -1.63 7.95 15.46
C GLN A 60 -0.44 8.72 14.86
N ASP A 61 0.76 8.14 14.84
CA ASP A 61 1.97 8.78 14.31
C ASP A 61 2.10 8.59 12.78
N LEU A 62 1.19 7.80 12.18
CA LEU A 62 1.19 7.45 10.77
C LEU A 62 0.35 8.39 9.90
N SER A 63 -0.20 9.49 10.44
CA SER A 63 -0.89 10.50 9.63
C SER A 63 -0.02 11.75 9.48
N SER A 64 0.10 12.26 8.26
CA SER A 64 0.77 13.53 8.01
C SER A 64 -0.22 14.65 7.73
N GLY A 65 -0.38 15.52 8.71
CA GLY A 65 -1.03 16.80 8.53
C GLY A 65 -1.90 17.14 9.72
N LYS A 66 -1.67 18.31 10.32
CA LYS A 66 -2.49 18.88 11.40
C LYS A 66 -3.97 19.14 10.99
N ALA A 67 -4.37 18.78 9.77
CA ALA A 67 -5.64 19.20 9.16
C ALA A 67 -6.51 18.04 8.64
N GLU A 68 -5.95 16.86 8.37
CA GLU A 68 -6.75 15.72 7.87
C GLU A 68 -6.21 14.41 8.44
N GLU A 69 -7.04 13.72 9.23
CA GLU A 69 -6.76 12.41 9.80
C GLU A 69 -7.14 11.32 8.78
N GLY A 70 -6.17 10.48 8.41
CA GLY A 70 -6.45 9.23 7.71
C GLY A 70 -7.10 8.23 8.66
N ALA A 71 -7.70 7.17 8.12
CA ALA A 71 -8.24 6.12 8.98
C ALA A 71 -7.10 5.36 9.67
N LEU A 72 -7.34 5.02 10.93
CA LEU A 72 -6.40 4.23 11.73
C LEU A 72 -6.45 2.76 11.30
N PRO A 73 -5.33 2.02 11.39
CA PRO A 73 -5.31 0.57 11.21
C PRO A 73 -6.35 -0.17 12.06
N SER A 74 -6.54 0.24 13.32
CA SER A 74 -7.55 -0.36 14.21
C SER A 74 -8.99 -0.17 13.72
N GLU A 75 -9.31 0.92 13.03
CA GLU A 75 -10.63 1.16 12.43
C GLU A 75 -10.94 0.21 11.27
N TYR A 76 -9.92 -0.41 10.67
CA TYR A 76 -10.04 -1.47 9.68
C TYR A 76 -10.13 -2.87 10.32
N GLY A 77 -10.21 -2.97 11.64
CA GLY A 77 -10.32 -4.22 12.39
C GLY A 77 -9.00 -4.99 12.48
N LEU A 78 -7.85 -4.32 12.34
CA LEU A 78 -6.55 -4.95 12.53
C LEU A 78 -6.21 -5.04 14.03
N ASP A 79 -5.89 -6.25 14.47
CA ASP A 79 -5.34 -6.47 15.82
C ASP A 79 -3.91 -5.91 15.90
N LEU A 80 -3.70 -4.92 16.76
CA LEU A 80 -2.38 -4.35 17.05
C LEU A 80 -1.77 -5.06 18.27
N PRO A 81 -0.43 -5.25 18.31
CA PRO A 81 0.58 -4.77 17.37
C PRO A 81 0.63 -5.54 16.04
N ALA A 82 0.75 -4.84 14.92
CA ALA A 82 0.74 -5.45 13.59
C ALA A 82 1.94 -5.03 12.72
N PRO A 83 2.58 -5.97 12.00
CA PRO A 83 3.53 -5.63 10.94
C PRO A 83 2.79 -5.12 9.71
N LEU A 84 3.04 -3.87 9.33
CA LEU A 84 2.40 -3.22 8.19
C LEU A 84 3.45 -2.58 7.27
N LEU A 85 3.10 -2.48 6.00
CA LEU A 85 3.84 -1.68 5.04
C LEU A 85 3.29 -0.24 5.09
N VAL A 86 4.17 0.73 5.29
CA VAL A 86 3.83 2.15 5.31
C VAL A 86 4.46 2.82 4.11
N GLY A 87 3.62 3.48 3.30
CA GLY A 87 4.14 4.35 2.26
C GLY A 87 4.65 5.64 2.88
N GLU A 88 5.92 5.97 2.60
CA GLU A 88 6.54 7.25 2.93
C GLU A 88 6.70 8.05 1.64
N TYR A 89 6.32 9.32 1.66
CA TYR A 89 6.26 10.15 0.45
C TYR A 89 7.06 11.42 0.63
N ALA A 90 7.49 12.00 -0.49
CA ALA A 90 8.29 13.23 -0.54
C ALA A 90 7.73 14.40 0.27
N SER A 91 6.41 14.44 0.51
CA SER A 91 5.76 15.43 1.38
C SER A 91 6.04 15.24 2.88
N GLY A 92 6.82 14.24 3.28
CA GLY A 92 6.92 13.76 4.65
C GLY A 92 5.68 12.96 5.08
N SER A 93 4.80 12.64 4.12
CA SER A 93 3.59 11.90 4.41
C SER A 93 3.89 10.45 4.67
N ARG A 94 3.23 9.89 5.67
CA ARG A 94 3.24 8.47 5.97
C ARG A 94 1.80 8.00 5.87
N TYR A 95 1.53 6.89 5.20
CA TYR A 95 0.20 6.30 5.17
C TYR A 95 0.33 4.77 5.16
N PRO A 96 -0.31 4.05 6.09
CA PRO A 96 -0.28 2.61 6.08
C PRO A 96 -1.06 2.06 4.89
N LEU A 97 -0.52 0.98 4.34
CA LEU A 97 -1.20 0.11 3.40
C LEU A 97 -1.78 -1.04 4.22
N LEU A 98 -3.09 -1.03 4.39
CA LEU A 98 -3.83 -1.93 5.26
C LEU A 98 -4.20 -3.20 4.49
N PRO A 99 -3.91 -4.39 5.02
CA PRO A 99 -4.42 -5.64 4.46
C PRO A 99 -5.94 -5.63 4.51
N TRP A 100 -6.59 -5.72 3.34
CA TRP A 100 -8.03 -5.82 3.23
C TRP A 100 -8.38 -6.84 2.14
N SER A 101 -9.08 -7.91 2.54
CA SER A 101 -9.29 -9.07 1.68
C SER A 101 -7.95 -9.61 1.15
N ASP A 102 -7.82 -9.78 -0.17
CA ASP A 102 -6.65 -10.37 -0.83
C ASP A 102 -5.57 -9.34 -1.26
N GLY A 103 -5.73 -8.07 -0.85
CA GLY A 103 -4.88 -6.96 -1.26
C GLY A 103 -4.60 -5.93 -0.16
N LEU A 104 -3.95 -4.85 -0.57
CA LEU A 104 -3.62 -3.71 0.29
C LEU A 104 -4.45 -2.49 -0.11
N VAL A 105 -4.92 -1.72 0.89
CA VAL A 105 -5.68 -0.48 0.71
C VAL A 105 -4.97 0.65 1.45
N CYS A 106 -4.81 1.81 0.82
CA CYS A 106 -4.19 2.96 1.48
C CYS A 106 -5.19 3.67 2.40
N SER A 107 -4.77 3.98 3.64
CA SER A 107 -5.65 4.66 4.61
C SER A 107 -5.62 6.20 4.52
N CYS A 108 -5.09 6.79 3.45
CA CYS A 108 -4.98 8.24 3.34
C CYS A 108 -6.36 8.93 3.35
N PRO A 109 -6.47 10.19 3.84
CA PRO A 109 -7.73 10.92 3.93
C PRO A 109 -8.51 10.99 2.63
N PHE A 110 -7.80 11.09 1.50
CA PHE A 110 -8.42 11.08 0.18
C PHE A 110 -9.22 9.78 -0.07
N LYS A 111 -8.69 8.62 0.33
CA LYS A 111 -9.36 7.33 0.12
C LYS A 111 -10.51 7.13 1.10
N THR A 112 -10.30 7.50 2.36
CA THR A 112 -11.22 7.24 3.46
C THR A 112 -12.38 8.23 3.52
N GLY A 113 -12.18 9.47 3.06
CA GLY A 113 -13.19 10.53 3.09
C GLY A 113 -14.32 10.40 2.06
N ALA A 114 -14.26 9.46 1.11
CA ALA A 114 -15.36 9.23 0.17
C ALA A 114 -15.42 7.78 -0.35
N PRO A 115 -16.54 7.05 -0.14
CA PRO A 115 -16.64 5.61 -0.41
C PRO A 115 -16.61 5.23 -1.91
N TRP A 116 -16.78 6.19 -2.82
CA TRP A 116 -16.76 5.94 -4.28
C TRP A 116 -15.37 6.12 -4.91
N ARG A 117 -14.33 6.43 -4.14
CA ARG A 117 -12.99 6.66 -4.67
C ARG A 117 -12.27 5.33 -4.91
N VAL A 118 -12.15 4.98 -6.18
CA VAL A 118 -11.59 3.70 -6.63
C VAL A 118 -10.11 3.56 -6.28
N MET A 119 -9.31 4.61 -6.42
CA MET A 119 -7.86 4.56 -6.19
C MET A 119 -7.32 5.93 -5.74
N CYS A 120 -6.41 5.96 -4.76
CA CYS A 120 -5.66 7.17 -4.42
C CYS A 120 -4.30 7.22 -5.14
N LYS A 121 -3.63 8.38 -5.13
CA LYS A 121 -2.30 8.53 -5.77
C LYS A 121 -1.24 7.56 -5.23
N HIS A 122 -1.35 7.16 -3.97
CA HIS A 122 -0.45 6.22 -3.31
C HIS A 122 -0.63 4.78 -3.83
N GLU A 123 -1.88 4.37 -4.02
CA GLU A 123 -2.24 3.09 -4.62
C GLU A 123 -1.87 3.05 -6.13
N LEU A 124 -1.96 4.19 -6.81
CA LEU A 124 -1.45 4.33 -8.18
C LEU A 124 0.07 4.13 -8.24
N LEU A 125 0.83 4.77 -7.34
CA LEU A 125 2.28 4.57 -7.23
C LEU A 125 2.61 3.10 -6.97
N ALA A 126 1.94 2.47 -6.00
CA ALA A 126 2.07 1.04 -5.72
C ALA A 126 1.84 0.18 -6.99
N SER A 127 0.79 0.50 -7.76
CA SER A 127 0.49 -0.21 -9.01
C SER A 127 1.59 -0.06 -10.06
N ILE A 128 2.16 1.14 -10.21
CA ILE A 128 3.27 1.40 -11.16
C ILE A 128 4.51 0.59 -10.76
N VAL A 129 4.89 0.62 -9.48
CA VAL A 129 6.05 -0.10 -8.96
C VAL A 129 5.90 -1.62 -9.16
N LEU A 130 4.72 -2.18 -8.89
CA LEU A 130 4.45 -3.60 -9.10
C LEU A 130 4.50 -4.01 -10.57
N GLY A 131 3.93 -3.17 -11.45
CA GLY A 131 3.94 -3.39 -12.88
C GLY A 131 5.38 -3.41 -13.43
N ALA A 132 6.24 -2.51 -12.95
CA ALA A 132 7.64 -2.46 -13.34
C ALA A 132 8.45 -3.65 -12.81
N GLN A 133 8.14 -4.15 -11.61
CA GLN A 133 8.84 -5.28 -10.99
C GLN A 133 8.26 -6.66 -11.36
N GLU A 134 7.21 -6.71 -12.19
CA GLU A 134 6.45 -7.93 -12.51
C GLU A 134 6.05 -8.74 -11.26
N SER A 135 5.69 -8.04 -10.19
CA SER A 135 5.41 -8.62 -8.86
C SER A 135 3.99 -8.31 -8.40
N ILE A 136 3.46 -9.16 -7.52
CA ILE A 136 2.21 -8.90 -6.76
C ILE A 136 2.49 -8.47 -5.31
N PHE A 137 3.77 -8.44 -4.91
CA PHE A 137 4.22 -8.01 -3.59
C PHE A 137 4.99 -6.71 -3.72
N LEU A 138 4.55 -5.70 -2.98
CA LEU A 138 5.28 -4.44 -2.92
C LEU A 138 6.68 -4.69 -2.32
N PRO A 139 7.70 -4.00 -2.82
CA PRO A 139 9.03 -4.07 -2.23
C PRO A 139 9.01 -3.47 -0.82
N VAL A 140 9.92 -3.93 0.03
CA VAL A 140 10.26 -3.24 1.28
C VAL A 140 11.52 -2.47 0.96
N THR A 141 11.41 -1.15 0.82
CA THR A 141 12.55 -0.29 0.43
C THR A 141 13.41 0.08 1.62
N ASP A 142 12.84 0.07 2.83
CA ASP A 142 13.54 0.22 4.10
C ASP A 142 12.71 -0.45 5.22
N GLY A 143 13.29 -0.60 6.41
CA GLY A 143 12.55 -1.06 7.59
C GLY A 143 12.64 -2.54 7.87
N LEU A 144 11.60 -3.03 8.55
CA LEU A 144 11.48 -4.43 8.96
C LEU A 144 10.99 -5.29 7.80
N ASP A 145 11.35 -6.57 7.81
CA ASP A 145 10.70 -7.51 6.89
C ASP A 145 9.25 -7.72 7.30
N ILE A 146 8.34 -7.64 6.32
CA ILE A 146 6.90 -7.68 6.52
C ILE A 146 6.33 -8.93 5.84
N PRO A 147 5.42 -9.67 6.50
CA PRO A 147 4.83 -10.87 5.91
C PRO A 147 4.16 -10.61 4.56
N TYR A 148 4.20 -11.60 3.67
CA TYR A 148 3.64 -11.51 2.31
C TYR A 148 2.21 -10.96 2.25
N ARG A 149 1.34 -11.37 3.19
CA ARG A 149 -0.06 -10.89 3.26
C ARG A 149 -0.17 -9.37 3.43
N ALA A 150 0.81 -8.76 4.11
CA ALA A 150 0.86 -7.33 4.37
C ALA A 150 1.69 -6.56 3.32
N ARG A 151 2.05 -7.23 2.23
CA ARG A 151 2.74 -6.66 1.05
C ARG A 151 2.01 -6.93 -0.26
N ARG A 152 1.06 -7.87 -0.27
CA ARG A 152 0.33 -8.27 -1.47
C ARG A 152 -0.62 -7.15 -1.89
N PHE A 153 -0.33 -6.53 -3.02
CA PHE A 153 -1.18 -5.47 -3.57
C PHE A 153 -1.74 -5.96 -4.90
N VAL A 154 -3.07 -5.90 -5.02
CA VAL A 154 -3.75 -6.32 -6.25
C VAL A 154 -3.98 -5.07 -7.10
N SER A 155 -3.18 -4.93 -8.16
CA SER A 155 -3.41 -3.89 -9.16
C SER A 155 -4.81 -4.04 -9.76
N PRO A 156 -5.58 -2.95 -9.97
CA PRO A 156 -6.88 -3.02 -10.63
C PRO A 156 -6.83 -3.70 -12.00
N THR A 157 -5.74 -3.53 -12.75
CA THR A 157 -5.53 -4.21 -14.04
C THR A 157 -5.49 -5.72 -13.83
N VAL A 158 -4.69 -6.19 -12.86
CA VAL A 158 -4.62 -7.61 -12.51
C VAL A 158 -5.98 -8.12 -12.04
N ALA A 159 -6.67 -7.40 -11.15
CA ALA A 159 -8.01 -7.78 -10.71
C ALA A 159 -9.01 -7.91 -11.88
N SER A 160 -8.92 -7.02 -12.87
CA SER A 160 -9.82 -6.99 -14.03
C SER A 160 -9.52 -8.04 -15.11
N THR A 161 -8.28 -8.51 -15.19
CA THR A 161 -7.82 -9.47 -16.22
C THR A 161 -7.48 -10.84 -15.65
N HIS A 162 -7.55 -11.02 -14.33
CA HIS A 162 -7.29 -12.29 -13.69
C HIS A 162 -8.37 -13.31 -14.06
N THR A 163 -8.00 -14.24 -14.92
CA THR A 163 -8.76 -15.47 -15.17
C THR A 163 -8.24 -16.55 -14.23
N PRO A 164 -9.00 -17.01 -13.21
CA PRO A 164 -8.57 -18.09 -12.35
C PRO A 164 -8.25 -19.32 -13.22
N ARG A 165 -7.01 -19.79 -13.19
CA ARG A 165 -6.67 -21.11 -13.72
C ARG A 165 -7.01 -22.11 -12.64
N LEU A 166 -8.11 -22.83 -12.83
CA LEU A 166 -8.34 -24.05 -12.05
C LEU A 166 -7.19 -25.01 -12.43
N PRO A 167 -6.54 -25.68 -11.48
CA PRO A 167 -5.70 -26.82 -11.82
C PRO A 167 -6.57 -27.77 -12.64
N ASP A 168 -6.09 -28.19 -13.81
CA ASP A 168 -6.75 -29.23 -14.57
C ASP A 168 -6.96 -30.43 -13.64
N ASP A 169 -8.18 -30.96 -13.65
CA ASP A 169 -8.59 -32.15 -12.90
C ASP A 169 -7.68 -33.34 -13.27
N GLU A 170 -6.53 -33.44 -12.61
CA GLU A 170 -5.73 -34.65 -12.51
C GLU A 170 -5.50 -34.93 -11.02
N TRP A 171 -6.57 -35.39 -10.37
CA TRP A 171 -6.45 -36.19 -9.15
C TRP A 171 -6.15 -37.64 -9.55
N PRO A 172 -5.12 -38.29 -8.98
CA PRO A 172 -4.88 -39.73 -9.14
C PRO A 172 -5.95 -40.59 -8.44
#